data_AF-A0A519GTA8-F1
#
_entry.id   AF-A0A519GTA8-F1
#
_cell.length_a   1.000
_cell.length_b   1.000
_cell.length_c   1.000
_cell.angle_alpha   90.00
_cell.angle_beta   90.00
_cell.angle_gamma   90.00
#
_symmetry.space_group_name_H-M   'P 1'
#
loop_
_entity.id
_entity.type
_entity.pdbx_description
1 polymer ?
#
loop_
_entity_poly.entity_id
_entity_poly.type
_entity_poly.pdbx_seq_one_letter_code
_entity_poly.pdbx_strand_id
1 'polypeptide(L)'
;MKGILKKSAVPVAVVGIIMLLIVPVPPPVLDVLIITNILFALLILLTTMFVKKPLDFSVFPSLLLVATLFRLGLNVASTRLVLAQGYAGDVIQAFGHVAVAGSVIIGAVIFLILVVIQFVVVTKGAERVAEVGARFT
;
A
#
# COMPACT_ATOMS: atom_id res chain seq x y z
N MET A 1 -15.76 -3.75 -29.12
CA MET A 1 -15.76 -4.26 -27.73
C MET A 1 -14.41 -4.18 -26.98
N LYS A 2 -13.24 -4.02 -27.63
CA LYS A 2 -11.93 -3.90 -26.96
C LYS A 2 -11.59 -2.49 -26.38
N GLY A 3 -12.31 -1.45 -26.79
CA GLY A 3 -12.08 -0.06 -26.35
C GLY A 3 -12.71 0.30 -24.99
N ILE A 4 -13.81 -0.37 -24.61
CA ILE A 4 -14.48 -0.17 -23.31
C ILE A 4 -13.64 -0.81 -22.19
N LEU A 5 -13.04 -1.99 -22.41
CA LEU A 5 -12.17 -2.62 -21.42
C LEU A 5 -10.96 -1.75 -21.04
N LYS A 6 -10.36 -0.99 -21.98
CA LYS A 6 -9.22 -0.11 -21.65
C LYS A 6 -9.59 1.13 -20.84
N LYS A 7 -10.80 1.68 -21.02
CA LYS A 7 -11.27 2.85 -20.23
C LYS A 7 -11.93 2.43 -18.91
N SER A 8 -12.53 1.25 -18.84
CA SER A 8 -13.20 0.72 -17.64
C SER A 8 -12.29 -0.11 -16.74
N ALA A 9 -11.05 -0.42 -17.14
CA ALA A 9 -10.12 -1.22 -16.33
C ALA A 9 -9.86 -0.63 -14.95
N VAL A 10 -9.68 0.70 -14.85
CA VAL A 10 -9.39 1.38 -13.58
C VAL A 10 -10.61 1.35 -12.63
N PRO A 11 -11.83 1.74 -13.06
CA PRO A 11 -13.03 1.58 -12.22
C PRO A 11 -13.28 0.14 -11.76
N VAL A 12 -13.11 -0.85 -12.65
CA VAL A 12 -13.32 -2.26 -12.31
C VAL A 12 -12.28 -2.74 -11.30
N ALA A 13 -11.02 -2.33 -11.43
CA ALA A 13 -9.99 -2.63 -10.45
C ALA A 13 -10.31 -2.01 -9.08
N VAL A 14 -10.79 -0.76 -9.05
CA VAL A 14 -11.23 -0.09 -7.81
C VAL A 14 -12.40 -0.82 -7.14
N VAL A 15 -13.40 -1.25 -7.91
CA VAL A 15 -14.51 -2.05 -7.39
C VAL A 15 -14.01 -3.40 -6.86
N GLY A 16 -13.06 -4.05 -7.56
CA GLY A 16 -12.42 -5.27 -7.08
C GLY A 16 -11.68 -5.10 -5.75
N ILE A 17 -11.01 -3.96 -5.56
CA ILE A 17 -10.35 -3.61 -4.29
C ILE A 17 -11.37 -3.43 -3.16
N ILE A 18 -12.49 -2.76 -3.44
CA ILE A 18 -13.57 -2.60 -2.45
C ILE A 18 -14.19 -3.96 -2.10
N MET A 19 -14.31 -4.86 -3.07
CA MET A 19 -14.78 -6.23 -2.83
C MET A 19 -13.86 -7.01 -1.89
N LEU A 20 -12.54 -6.77 -1.89
CA LEU A 20 -11.61 -7.38 -0.93
C LEU A 20 -11.94 -7.01 0.54
N LEU A 21 -12.61 -5.87 0.78
CA LEU A 21 -13.03 -5.45 2.11
C LEU A 21 -14.17 -6.33 2.67
N ILE A 22 -15.06 -6.78 1.79
CA ILE A 22 -16.29 -7.48 2.17
C ILE A 22 -16.10 -8.99 2.05
N VAL A 23 -15.42 -9.45 1.01
CA VAL A 23 -15.28 -10.88 0.68
C VAL A 23 -14.11 -11.51 1.45
N PRO A 24 -14.29 -12.69 2.08
CA PRO A 24 -13.19 -13.46 2.68
C PRO A 24 -12.18 -13.87 1.60
N VAL A 25 -10.94 -13.39 1.74
CA VAL A 25 -9.83 -13.73 0.84
C VAL A 25 -9.06 -14.90 1.46
N PRO A 26 -8.76 -15.97 0.73
CA PRO A 26 -7.94 -17.06 1.27
C PRO A 26 -6.47 -16.63 1.43
N PRO A 27 -5.74 -17.14 2.44
CA PRO A 27 -4.36 -16.72 2.73
C PRO A 27 -3.38 -16.77 1.54
N PRO A 28 -3.37 -17.81 0.68
CA PRO A 28 -2.43 -17.86 -0.45
C PRO A 28 -2.65 -16.72 -1.48
N VAL A 29 -3.90 -16.30 -1.65
CA VAL A 29 -4.23 -15.17 -2.54
C VAL A 29 -3.78 -13.85 -1.91
N LEU A 30 -3.93 -13.70 -0.60
CA LEU A 30 -3.45 -12.53 0.11
C LEU A 30 -1.93 -12.37 -0.02
N ASP A 31 -1.16 -13.46 0.10
CA ASP A 31 0.30 -13.42 -0.07
C ASP A 31 0.71 -12.90 -1.45
N VAL A 32 0.09 -13.42 -2.52
CA VAL A 32 0.36 -12.95 -3.89
C VAL A 32 0.02 -11.47 -4.05
N LEU A 33 -1.09 -11.02 -3.46
CA LEU A 33 -1.50 -9.61 -3.53
C LEU A 33 -0.56 -8.69 -2.74
N ILE A 34 -0.05 -9.12 -1.58
CA ILE A 34 0.94 -8.39 -0.78
C ILE A 34 2.26 -8.27 -1.55
N ILE A 35 2.76 -9.37 -2.11
CA ILE A 35 3.99 -9.35 -2.93
C ILE A 35 3.83 -8.40 -4.11
N THR A 36 2.68 -8.47 -4.80
CA THR A 36 2.36 -7.56 -5.91
C THR A 36 2.30 -6.10 -5.46
N ASN A 37 1.75 -5.82 -4.26
CA ASN A 37 1.71 -4.48 -3.70
C ASN A 37 3.11 -3.90 -3.46
N ILE A 38 4.00 -4.71 -2.88
CA ILE A 38 5.39 -4.30 -2.62
C ILE A 38 6.13 -4.05 -3.93
N LEU A 39 5.99 -4.95 -4.92
CA LEU A 39 6.58 -4.77 -6.25
C LEU A 39 6.05 -3.51 -6.93
N PHE A 40 4.74 -3.27 -6.88
CA PHE A 40 4.12 -2.10 -7.47
C PHE A 40 4.58 -0.79 -6.80
N ALA A 41 4.67 -0.78 -5.47
CA ALA A 41 5.21 0.37 -4.72
C ALA A 41 6.67 0.66 -5.09
N LEU A 42 7.50 -0.38 -5.25
CA LEU A 42 8.89 -0.24 -5.67
C LEU A 42 8.99 0.27 -7.12
N LEU A 43 8.15 -0.24 -8.03
CA LEU A 43 8.08 0.25 -9.41
C LEU A 43 7.69 1.73 -9.47
N ILE A 44 6.71 2.16 -8.67
CA ILE A 44 6.35 3.57 -8.56
C ILE A 44 7.55 4.38 -8.06
N LEU A 45 8.19 3.95 -6.97
CA LEU A 45 9.35 4.64 -6.39
C LEU A 45 10.47 4.81 -7.43
N LEU A 46 10.88 3.73 -8.08
CA LEU A 46 11.92 3.76 -9.11
C LEU A 46 11.51 4.65 -10.28
N THR A 47 10.29 4.50 -10.79
CA THR A 47 9.78 5.34 -11.88
C THR A 47 9.84 6.81 -11.49
N THR A 48 9.37 7.18 -10.29
CA THR A 48 9.41 8.58 -9.82
C THR A 48 10.80 9.14 -9.68
N MET A 49 11.79 8.34 -9.26
CA MET A 49 13.19 8.77 -9.17
C MET A 49 13.83 9.06 -10.54
N PHE A 50 13.35 8.41 -11.61
CA PHE A 50 13.92 8.55 -12.96
C PHE A 50 13.08 9.43 -13.91
N VAL A 51 11.92 9.93 -13.49
CA VAL A 51 11.07 10.82 -14.29
C VAL A 51 11.75 12.19 -14.49
N LYS A 52 11.93 12.58 -15.75
CA LYS A 52 12.59 13.85 -16.14
C LYS A 52 11.62 14.93 -16.66
N LYS A 53 10.35 14.59 -16.95
CA LYS A 53 9.37 15.50 -17.57
C LYS A 53 8.08 15.64 -16.75
N PRO A 54 7.55 16.85 -16.53
CA PRO A 54 6.32 17.10 -15.76
C PRO A 54 5.03 16.51 -16.38
N LEU A 55 5.00 16.27 -17.70
CA LEU A 55 3.82 15.75 -18.39
C LEU A 55 3.45 14.32 -17.93
N ASP A 56 4.44 13.53 -17.51
CA ASP A 56 4.23 12.17 -16.95
C ASP A 56 3.67 12.22 -15.52
N PHE A 57 3.76 13.37 -14.85
CA PHE A 57 3.23 13.58 -13.50
C PHE A 57 1.70 13.70 -13.47
N SER A 58 1.03 13.95 -14.61
CA SER A 58 -0.43 14.02 -14.67
C SER A 58 -1.12 12.69 -14.35
N VAL A 59 -0.45 11.56 -14.60
CA VAL A 59 -0.98 10.21 -14.27
C VAL A 59 -0.75 9.88 -12.79
N PHE A 60 0.20 10.56 -12.15
CA PHE A 60 0.66 10.26 -10.78
C PHE A 60 -0.46 10.35 -9.72
N PRO A 61 -1.33 11.39 -9.68
CA PRO A 61 -2.42 11.43 -8.70
C PRO A 61 -3.39 10.25 -8.81
N SER A 62 -3.74 9.87 -10.03
CA SER A 62 -4.65 8.73 -10.27
C SER A 62 -4.01 7.39 -9.90
N LEU A 63 -2.72 7.22 -10.21
CA LEU A 63 -1.94 6.05 -9.79
C LEU A 63 -1.84 5.94 -8.27
N LEU A 64 -1.55 7.06 -7.59
CA LEU A 64 -1.48 7.11 -6.13
C LEU A 64 -2.84 6.79 -5.50
N LEU A 65 -3.95 7.25 -6.07
CA LEU A 65 -5.30 6.92 -5.58
C LEU A 65 -5.54 5.41 -5.63
N VAL A 66 -5.29 4.78 -6.79
CA VAL A 66 -5.45 3.32 -6.96
C VAL A 66 -4.50 2.55 -6.05
N ALA A 67 -3.23 2.96 -5.97
CA ALA A 67 -2.23 2.34 -5.11
C ALA A 67 -2.64 2.39 -3.63
N THR A 68 -3.16 3.54 -3.18
CA THR A 68 -3.61 3.75 -1.80
C THR A 68 -4.83 2.90 -1.48
N LEU A 69 -5.81 2.86 -2.38
CA LEU A 69 -6.98 2.01 -2.22
C LEU A 69 -6.58 0.53 -2.16
N PHE A 70 -5.70 0.08 -3.05
CA PHE A 70 -5.21 -1.29 -3.03
C PHE A 70 -4.54 -1.62 -1.70
N ARG A 71 -3.68 -0.73 -1.21
CA ARG A 71 -3.05 -0.83 0.11
C ARG A 71 -4.08 -0.95 1.24
N LEU A 72 -5.13 -0.13 1.21
CA LEU A 72 -6.20 -0.15 2.20
C LEU A 72 -6.97 -1.48 2.18
N GLY A 73 -7.32 -1.97 0.98
CA GLY A 73 -7.95 -3.28 0.80
C GLY A 73 -7.15 -4.43 1.39
N LEU A 74 -5.83 -4.46 1.14
CA LEU A 74 -4.95 -5.50 1.67
C LEU A 74 -4.79 -5.44 3.19
N ASN A 75 -4.70 -4.24 3.77
CA ASN A 75 -4.59 -4.08 5.22
C ASN A 75 -5.85 -4.54 5.96
N VAL A 76 -7.03 -4.27 5.41
CA VAL A 76 -8.30 -4.75 5.99
C VAL A 76 -8.42 -6.26 5.83
N ALA A 77 -8.12 -6.79 4.63
CA ALA A 77 -8.18 -8.23 4.38
C ALA A 77 -7.21 -9.01 5.27
N SER A 78 -5.97 -8.53 5.44
CA SER A 78 -4.97 -9.15 6.30
C SER A 78 -5.37 -9.07 7.77
N THR A 79 -5.78 -7.90 8.26
CA THR A 79 -6.19 -7.71 9.65
C THR A 79 -7.38 -8.61 10.00
N ARG A 80 -8.36 -8.72 9.10
CA ARG A 80 -9.49 -9.64 9.30
C ARG A 80 -9.02 -11.09 9.40
N LEU A 81 -8.11 -11.55 8.54
CA LEU A 81 -7.57 -12.91 8.61
C LEU A 81 -6.76 -13.16 9.88
N VAL A 82 -5.92 -12.21 10.29
CA VAL A 82 -5.18 -12.28 11.56
C VAL A 82 -6.15 -12.40 12.74
N LEU A 83 -7.20 -11.56 12.79
CA LEU A 83 -8.15 -11.54 13.89
C LEU A 83 -9.12 -12.74 13.90
N ALA A 84 -9.51 -13.25 12.72
CA ALA A 84 -10.48 -14.34 12.61
C ALA A 84 -9.85 -15.73 12.70
N GLN A 85 -8.66 -15.92 12.09
CA GLN A 85 -8.05 -17.24 11.91
C GLN A 85 -6.67 -17.35 12.60
N GLY A 86 -6.10 -16.23 13.08
CA GLY A 86 -4.74 -16.21 13.64
C GLY A 86 -3.63 -16.39 12.59
N TYR A 87 -3.99 -16.51 11.32
CA TYR A 87 -3.07 -16.73 10.21
C TYR A 87 -3.50 -15.92 9.00
N ALA A 88 -2.59 -15.11 8.47
CA ALA A 88 -2.86 -14.20 7.36
C ALA A 88 -1.92 -14.41 6.15
N GLY A 89 -1.33 -15.60 6.04
CA GLY A 89 -0.42 -15.96 4.97
C GLY A 89 1.04 -16.04 5.42
N ASP A 90 1.83 -16.71 4.59
CA ASP A 90 3.25 -17.00 4.86
C ASP A 90 4.09 -15.73 4.79
N VAL A 91 3.72 -14.76 3.95
CA VAL A 91 4.46 -13.50 3.82
C VAL A 91 4.37 -12.73 5.13
N ILE A 92 3.17 -12.53 5.67
CA ILE A 92 2.97 -11.82 6.93
C ILE A 92 3.64 -12.57 8.09
N GLN A 93 3.53 -13.91 8.12
CA GLN A 93 4.19 -14.70 9.16
C GLN A 93 5.71 -14.60 9.12
N ALA A 94 6.32 -14.65 7.93
CA ALA A 94 7.75 -14.49 7.75
C ALA A 94 8.22 -13.09 8.18
N PHE A 95 7.53 -12.04 7.73
CA PHE A 95 7.84 -10.66 8.15
C PHE A 95 7.66 -10.48 9.66
N GLY A 96 6.63 -11.08 10.25
CA GLY A 96 6.39 -11.04 11.70
C GLY A 96 7.51 -11.72 12.49
N HIS A 97 7.98 -12.89 12.04
CA HIS A 97 9.09 -13.57 12.70
C HIS A 97 10.38 -12.75 12.66
N VAL A 98 10.68 -12.14 11.51
CA VAL A 98 11.85 -11.28 11.32
C VAL A 98 11.74 -10.00 12.16
N ALA A 99 10.57 -9.37 12.22
CA ALA A 99 10.36 -8.13 12.95
C ALA A 99 10.38 -8.33 14.48
N VAL A 100 9.75 -9.39 14.97
CA VAL A 100 9.56 -9.61 16.43
C VAL A 100 10.78 -10.29 17.06
N ALA A 101 11.66 -10.92 16.27
CA ALA A 101 12.89 -11.57 16.73
C ALA A 101 12.68 -12.51 17.95
N GLY A 102 11.50 -13.16 18.02
CA GLY A 102 11.12 -14.06 19.11
C GLY A 102 10.57 -13.41 20.38
N SER A 103 10.47 -12.08 20.47
CA SER A 103 9.92 -11.37 21.65
C SER A 103 8.80 -10.40 21.29
N VAL A 104 7.59 -10.68 21.78
CA VAL A 104 6.41 -9.81 21.59
C VAL A 104 6.67 -8.37 22.04
N ILE A 105 7.52 -8.17 23.05
CA ILE A 105 7.92 -6.85 23.55
C ILE A 105 8.71 -6.09 22.47
N ILE A 106 9.67 -6.76 21.82
CA ILE A 106 10.44 -6.16 20.70
C ILE A 106 9.48 -5.77 19.57
N GLY A 107 8.53 -6.67 19.24
CA GLY A 107 7.48 -6.39 18.26
C GLY A 107 6.64 -5.15 18.59
N ALA A 108 6.19 -5.01 19.84
CA ALA A 108 5.41 -3.86 20.29
C ALA A 108 6.21 -2.54 20.21
N VAL A 109 7.48 -2.57 20.59
CA VAL A 109 8.38 -1.39 20.48
C VAL A 109 8.57 -0.99 19.02
N ILE A 110 8.85 -1.94 18.13
CA ILE A 110 9.01 -1.68 16.69
C ILE A 110 7.71 -1.13 16.10
N PHE A 111 6.56 -1.72 16.43
CA PHE A 111 5.25 -1.23 15.99
C PHE A 111 5.05 0.24 16.40
N LEU A 112 5.35 0.60 17.65
CA LEU A 112 5.22 1.96 18.14
C LEU A 112 6.16 2.94 17.41
N ILE A 113 7.42 2.55 17.16
CA ILE A 113 8.36 3.33 16.36
C ILE A 113 7.81 3.57 14.94
N LEU A 114 7.31 2.51 14.28
CA LEU A 114 6.76 2.61 12.94
C LEU A 114 5.53 3.51 12.88
N VAL A 115 4.62 3.42 13.86
CA VAL A 115 3.44 4.29 13.96
C VAL A 115 3.85 5.76 14.12
N VAL A 116 4.83 6.05 14.98
CA VAL A 116 5.33 7.41 15.18
C VAL A 116 5.97 7.95 13.90
N ILE A 117 6.81 7.17 13.22
CA ILE A 117 7.43 7.57 11.95
C ILE A 117 6.35 7.82 10.89
N GLN A 118 5.41 6.90 10.74
CA GLN A 118 4.31 7.00 9.76
C GLN A 118 3.46 8.25 9.97
N PHE A 119 3.20 8.65 11.21
CA PHE A 119 2.35 9.81 11.48
C PHE A 119 3.14 11.12 11.48
N VAL A 120 4.26 11.18 12.20
CA VAL A 120 5.02 12.42 12.40
C VAL A 120 5.86 12.76 11.17
N VAL A 121 6.68 11.82 10.70
CA VAL A 121 7.66 12.11 9.63
C VAL A 121 6.96 12.33 8.30
N VAL A 122 5.98 11.49 7.95
CA VAL A 122 5.26 11.61 6.67
C VAL A 122 4.44 12.89 6.62
N THR A 123 3.68 13.21 7.67
CA THR A 123 2.87 14.43 7.73
C THR A 123 3.75 15.68 7.69
N LYS A 124 4.82 15.73 8.49
CA LYS A 124 5.74 16.88 8.52
C LYS A 124 6.56 17.02 7.23
N GLY A 125 6.94 15.91 6.60
CA GLY A 125 7.60 15.91 5.31
C GLY A 125 6.70 16.46 4.19
N ALA A 126 5.44 16.01 4.16
CA ALA A 126 4.45 16.50 3.20
C ALA A 126 4.17 18.01 3.36
N GLU A 127 4.07 18.49 4.61
CA GLU A 127 3.86 19.91 4.93
C GLU A 127 4.99 20.79 4.37
N ARG A 128 6.25 20.39 4.53
CA ARG A 128 7.41 21.12 4.00
C ARG A 128 7.49 21.14 2.48
N VAL A 129 7.17 20.02 1.82
CA VAL A 129 7.15 19.96 0.35
C VAL A 129 6.03 20.84 -0.21
N ALA A 130 4.86 20.84 0.44
CA ALA A 130 3.74 21.70 0.05
C ALA A 130 4.06 23.19 0.22
N GLU A 131 4.76 23.58 1.29
CA GLU A 131 5.21 24.97 1.52
C GLU A 131 6.13 25.46 0.38
N VAL A 132 7.11 24.62 -0.02
CA VAL A 132 8.05 24.94 -1.10
C VAL A 132 7.31 25.01 -2.44
N GLY A 133 6.39 24.08 -2.72
CA GLY A 133 5.56 24.12 -3.93
C GLY A 133 4.72 25.40 -4.02
N ALA A 134 4.11 25.85 -2.92
CA ALA A 134 3.30 27.07 -2.92
C ALA A 134 4.11 28.37 -3.07
N ARG A 135 5.38 28.37 -2.64
CA ARG A 135 6.27 29.54 -2.74
C ARG A 135 7.04 29.61 -4.06
N PHE A 136 7.21 28.48 -4.77
CA PHE A 136 8.13 28.38 -5.90
C PHE A 136 7.54 27.73 -7.18
N THR A 137 6.21 27.61 -7.29
CA THR A 137 5.50 27.30 -8.56
C THR A 137 4.85 28.54 -9.14
#